data_AF-M0D162-F1
#
_entry.id   AF-M0D162-F1
#
_cell.length_a   1.000
_cell.length_b   1.000
_cell.length_c   1.000
_cell.angle_alpha   90.00
_cell.angle_beta   90.00
_cell.angle_gamma   90.00
#
_symmetry.space_group_name_H-M   'P 1'
#
loop_
_entity.id
_entity.type
_entity.pdbx_description
1 polymer ?
#
loop_
_entity_poly.entity_id
_entity_poly.type
_entity_poly.pdbx_seq_one_letter_code
_entity_poly.pdbx_strand_id
1 'polypeptide(L)'
;MSESGGSGSNDDGDGGLRHWLFLDGNRLLITALVSLGVFAVVRVAVAAGALAVGPSGNVPTVFGSGITAGVFTLVTLTLTINQLVSSQVFGKPDSLRQRYQKGVGLRDAVTDLGDRTTTPVDTAEFVAAVGEALDDRADSLRDARRATATADSGRTEGTGSGDGLAALADDLSGYAEGIQRVSGEMKPVEVISKTAGSDYARFRRRLRAATADADLPDRVADDADAVGELLGHLSVARQYYKTLALHQELAKLSREIIYLSVPCLLVALSVPLLYRSNGATLSAAALPWVISGAVAVVLAPLVVLVVRLLRVSTVMRYTVSTGPFAPPEDWPWNE
;
A
#
# COMPACT_ATOMS: atom_id res chain seq x y z
N MET A 1 -24.33 -16.97 -45.03
CA MET A 1 -23.21 -17.92 -44.94
C MET A 1 -21.97 -17.10 -44.60
N SER A 2 -21.73 -16.71 -43.35
CA SER A 2 -21.18 -17.48 -42.21
C SER A 2 -19.82 -18.10 -42.52
N GLU A 3 -18.75 -17.38 -42.19
CA GLU A 3 -17.52 -17.98 -41.66
C GLU A 3 -16.98 -17.08 -40.54
N SER A 4 -17.00 -17.65 -39.35
CA SER A 4 -16.52 -17.13 -38.08
C SER A 4 -15.05 -17.47 -37.90
N GLY A 5 -14.19 -16.45 -37.84
CA GLY A 5 -12.81 -16.58 -37.39
C GLY A 5 -12.66 -16.00 -35.99
N GLY A 6 -12.95 -16.80 -34.96
CA GLY A 6 -12.64 -16.46 -33.58
C GLY A 6 -11.14 -16.57 -33.33
N SER A 7 -10.51 -15.46 -32.98
CA SER A 7 -9.20 -15.44 -32.32
C SER A 7 -9.47 -15.26 -30.83
N GLY A 8 -9.41 -16.37 -30.10
CA GLY A 8 -9.51 -16.39 -28.64
C GLY A 8 -8.35 -15.64 -28.00
N SER A 9 -8.68 -14.64 -27.20
CA SER A 9 -7.81 -14.07 -26.17
C SER A 9 -7.50 -15.14 -25.14
N ASN A 10 -6.22 -15.51 -25.02
CA ASN A 10 -5.75 -16.52 -24.07
C ASN A 10 -4.67 -15.98 -23.13
N ASP A 11 -4.67 -14.66 -22.87
CA ASP A 11 -3.66 -13.99 -22.02
C ASP A 11 -4.20 -13.46 -20.67
N ASP A 12 -5.51 -13.58 -20.40
CA ASP A 12 -6.11 -13.05 -19.16
C ASP A 12 -5.83 -13.92 -17.90
N GLY A 13 -5.25 -15.12 -18.08
CA GLY A 13 -5.08 -16.10 -17.00
C GLY A 13 -3.88 -15.82 -16.07
N ASP A 14 -2.70 -15.51 -16.62
CA ASP A 14 -1.48 -15.36 -15.80
C ASP A 14 -1.41 -13.97 -15.15
N GLY A 15 -1.93 -12.93 -15.80
CA GLY A 15 -2.07 -11.59 -15.23
C GLY A 15 -3.07 -11.53 -14.07
N GLY A 16 -4.26 -12.14 -14.24
CA GLY A 16 -5.33 -12.15 -13.25
C GLY A 16 -5.02 -13.00 -12.01
N LEU A 17 -4.42 -14.18 -12.17
CA LEU A 17 -4.01 -15.03 -11.05
C LEU A 17 -2.87 -14.41 -10.25
N ARG A 18 -1.85 -13.85 -10.93
CA ARG A 18 -0.79 -13.11 -10.25
C ARG A 18 -1.36 -11.88 -9.56
N HIS A 19 -2.22 -11.12 -10.20
CA HIS A 19 -2.88 -9.97 -9.57
C HIS A 19 -3.67 -10.34 -8.32
N TRP A 20 -4.51 -11.37 -8.42
CA TRP A 20 -5.29 -11.86 -7.29
C TRP A 20 -4.39 -12.40 -6.17
N LEU A 21 -3.33 -13.12 -6.51
CA LEU A 21 -2.36 -13.64 -5.54
C LEU A 21 -1.55 -12.51 -4.86
N PHE A 22 -1.30 -11.39 -5.54
CA PHE A 22 -0.46 -10.31 -5.00
C PHE A 22 -1.23 -9.13 -4.36
N LEU A 23 -2.45 -8.81 -4.80
CA LEU A 23 -3.18 -7.60 -4.37
C LEU A 23 -4.48 -7.88 -3.57
N ASP A 24 -5.44 -8.62 -4.15
CA ASP A 24 -6.82 -8.73 -3.62
C ASP A 24 -7.18 -10.05 -2.94
N GLY A 25 -6.37 -11.09 -3.10
CA GLY A 25 -6.60 -12.40 -2.50
C GLY A 25 -6.65 -12.32 -0.97
N ASN A 26 -7.65 -12.97 -0.37
CA ASN A 26 -7.72 -13.15 1.08
C ASN A 26 -6.39 -13.74 1.56
N ARG A 27 -5.61 -12.97 2.33
CA ARG A 27 -4.23 -13.31 2.68
C ARG A 27 -4.13 -14.59 3.50
N LEU A 28 -5.22 -14.92 4.20
CA LEU A 28 -5.40 -16.19 4.88
C LEU A 28 -5.43 -17.36 3.88
N LEU A 29 -6.00 -17.16 2.69
CA LEU A 29 -6.03 -18.16 1.62
C LEU A 29 -4.64 -18.40 1.03
N ILE A 30 -3.86 -17.35 0.73
CA ILE A 30 -2.49 -17.51 0.23
C ILE A 30 -1.62 -18.20 1.28
N THR A 31 -1.72 -17.77 2.54
CA THR A 31 -1.04 -18.43 3.66
C THR A 31 -1.46 -19.89 3.75
N ALA A 32 -2.76 -20.20 3.69
CA ALA A 32 -3.26 -21.56 3.73
C ALA A 32 -2.78 -22.40 2.54
N LEU A 33 -2.71 -21.83 1.33
CA LEU A 33 -2.26 -22.50 0.12
C LEU A 33 -0.76 -22.80 0.18
N VAL A 34 0.06 -21.85 0.63
CA VAL A 34 1.49 -22.07 0.83
C VAL A 34 1.74 -23.09 1.95
N SER A 35 1.02 -23.00 3.08
CA SER A 35 1.07 -24.00 4.15
C SER A 35 0.62 -25.39 3.67
N LEU A 36 -0.40 -25.47 2.82
CA LEU A 36 -0.84 -26.72 2.19
C LEU A 36 0.20 -27.25 1.20
N GLY A 37 0.89 -26.37 0.47
CA GLY A 37 2.02 -26.70 -0.38
C GLY A 37 3.17 -27.30 0.42
N VAL A 38 3.55 -26.67 1.54
CA VAL A 38 4.54 -27.21 2.48
C VAL A 38 4.12 -28.59 2.99
N PHE A 39 2.86 -28.74 3.41
CA PHE A 39 2.30 -30.02 3.82
C PHE A 39 2.44 -31.09 2.72
N ALA A 40 2.05 -30.76 1.49
CA ALA A 40 2.11 -31.67 0.35
C ALA A 40 3.55 -32.08 0.00
N VAL A 41 4.48 -31.12 -0.03
CA VAL A 41 5.91 -31.38 -0.30
C VAL A 41 6.50 -32.31 0.75
N VAL A 42 6.26 -32.03 2.04
CA VAL A 42 6.72 -32.90 3.13
C VAL A 42 6.09 -34.28 3.00
N ARG A 43 4.78 -34.34 2.72
CA ARG A 43 4.05 -35.60 2.57
C ARG A 43 4.60 -36.47 1.43
N VAL A 44 4.92 -35.87 0.28
CA VAL A 44 5.53 -36.54 -0.87
C VAL A 44 6.94 -36.99 -0.53
N ALA A 45 7.76 -36.15 0.13
CA ALA A 45 9.11 -36.52 0.55
C ALA A 45 9.12 -37.69 1.55
N VAL A 46 8.15 -37.76 2.46
CA VAL A 46 7.96 -38.91 3.35
C VAL A 46 7.50 -40.16 2.56
N ALA A 47 6.57 -40.01 1.61
CA ALA A 47 6.13 -41.14 0.76
C ALA A 47 7.27 -41.73 -0.09
N ALA A 48 8.15 -40.87 -0.60
CA ALA A 48 9.30 -41.24 -1.41
C ALA A 48 10.47 -41.81 -0.57
N GLY A 49 10.35 -41.81 0.76
CA GLY A 49 11.41 -42.28 1.66
C GLY A 49 12.59 -41.30 1.82
N ALA A 50 12.51 -40.09 1.26
CA ALA A 50 13.55 -39.06 1.42
C ALA A 50 13.59 -38.49 2.84
N LEU A 51 12.46 -38.47 3.54
CA LEU A 51 12.37 -38.11 4.96
C LEU A 51 12.01 -39.34 5.79
N ALA A 52 12.94 -39.77 6.64
CA ALA A 52 12.73 -40.90 7.55
C ALA A 52 11.80 -40.52 8.71
N VAL A 53 10.53 -40.94 8.60
CA VAL A 53 9.52 -40.83 9.66
C VAL A 53 9.26 -42.24 10.21
N GLY A 54 9.88 -42.56 11.35
CA GLY A 54 9.78 -43.84 12.05
C GLY A 54 10.75 -43.96 13.24
N PRO A 55 10.88 -45.13 13.88
CA PRO A 55 11.75 -45.34 15.05
C PRO A 55 13.22 -44.98 14.83
N SER A 56 13.70 -45.05 13.59
CA SER A 56 15.06 -44.68 13.17
C SER A 56 15.18 -43.25 12.62
N GLY A 57 14.09 -42.47 12.66
CA GLY A 57 14.04 -41.10 12.13
C GLY A 57 14.45 -40.04 13.15
N ASN A 58 15.05 -38.95 12.67
CA ASN A 58 15.54 -37.84 13.51
C ASN A 58 14.46 -36.80 13.85
N VAL A 59 13.17 -37.14 13.68
CA VAL A 59 12.05 -36.21 13.91
C VAL A 59 12.07 -35.59 15.31
N PRO A 60 12.27 -36.35 16.42
CA PRO A 60 12.32 -35.76 17.76
C PRO A 60 13.45 -34.74 17.92
N THR A 61 14.62 -35.03 17.33
CA THR A 61 15.79 -34.14 17.40
C THR A 61 15.53 -32.86 16.61
N VAL A 62 15.03 -32.96 15.38
CA VAL A 62 14.75 -31.80 14.52
C VAL A 62 13.68 -30.90 15.15
N PHE A 63 12.60 -31.48 15.67
CA PHE A 63 11.55 -30.71 16.34
C PHE A 63 11.98 -30.15 17.69
N GLY A 64 12.69 -30.95 18.50
CA GLY A 64 13.07 -30.60 19.86
C GLY A 64 14.15 -29.53 19.96
N SER A 65 15.12 -29.49 19.04
CA SER A 65 16.18 -28.47 19.05
C SER A 65 16.01 -27.45 17.93
N GLY A 66 16.14 -27.87 16.67
CA GLY A 66 16.24 -26.96 15.53
C GLY A 66 14.98 -26.14 15.31
N ILE A 67 13.84 -26.80 15.17
CA ILE A 67 12.56 -26.14 14.87
C ILE A 67 12.10 -25.30 16.08
N THR A 68 12.13 -25.86 17.29
CA THR A 68 11.72 -25.12 18.49
C THR A 68 12.58 -23.87 18.69
N ALA A 69 13.91 -23.96 18.57
CA ALA A 69 14.80 -22.80 18.63
C ALA A 69 14.48 -21.79 17.52
N GLY A 70 14.27 -22.26 16.28
CA GLY A 70 13.91 -21.39 15.15
C GLY A 70 12.59 -20.63 15.36
N VAL A 71 11.56 -21.28 15.91
CA VAL A 71 10.30 -20.62 16.28
C VAL A 71 10.56 -19.56 17.35
N PHE A 72 11.28 -19.87 18.43
CA PHE A 72 11.63 -18.88 19.45
C PHE A 72 12.38 -17.68 18.88
N THR A 73 13.35 -17.89 17.99
CA THR A 73 14.07 -16.82 17.32
C THR A 73 13.13 -15.94 16.48
N LEU A 74 12.22 -16.56 15.72
CA LEU A 74 11.25 -15.83 14.89
C LEU A 74 10.28 -15.00 15.75
N VAL A 75 9.77 -15.56 16.85
CA VAL A 75 8.92 -14.84 17.81
C VAL A 75 9.68 -13.66 18.41
N THR A 76 10.90 -13.91 18.88
CA THR A 76 11.74 -12.90 19.52
C THR A 76 12.00 -11.76 18.55
N LEU A 77 12.44 -12.06 17.33
CA LEU A 77 12.69 -11.06 16.30
C LEU A 77 11.43 -10.24 15.99
N THR A 78 10.29 -10.91 15.85
CA THR A 78 9.01 -10.23 15.58
C THR A 78 8.63 -9.29 16.72
N LEU A 79 8.77 -9.73 17.97
CA LEU A 79 8.49 -8.92 19.15
C LEU A 79 9.44 -7.73 19.22
N THR A 80 10.73 -7.93 18.95
CA THR A 80 11.73 -6.84 18.90
C THR A 80 11.38 -5.82 17.83
N ILE A 81 11.00 -6.24 16.62
CA ILE A 81 10.58 -5.33 15.55
C ILE A 81 9.34 -4.53 15.99
N ASN A 82 8.35 -5.19 16.59
CA ASN A 82 7.17 -4.52 17.11
C ASN A 82 7.51 -3.47 18.18
N GLN A 83 8.44 -3.80 19.07
CA GLN A 83 8.92 -2.90 20.11
C GLN A 83 9.66 -1.70 19.51
N LEU A 84 10.49 -1.91 18.48
CA LEU A 84 11.18 -0.83 17.78
C LEU A 84 10.20 0.10 17.07
N VAL A 85 9.24 -0.44 16.32
CA VAL A 85 8.21 0.35 15.63
C VAL A 85 7.37 1.14 16.64
N SER A 86 6.93 0.50 17.72
CA SER A 86 6.16 1.15 18.77
C SER A 86 6.96 2.28 19.45
N SER A 87 8.23 2.04 19.76
CA SER A 87 9.14 3.04 20.32
C SER A 87 9.35 4.26 19.40
N GLN A 88 9.40 4.05 18.08
CA GLN A 88 9.49 5.15 17.11
C GLN A 88 8.22 6.02 17.08
N VAL A 89 7.04 5.45 17.35
CA VAL A 89 5.78 6.18 17.43
C VAL A 89 5.70 7.02 18.71
N PHE A 90 6.17 6.50 19.85
CA PHE A 90 6.18 7.18 21.15
C PHE A 90 7.34 8.18 21.33
N GLY A 91 7.76 8.86 20.26
CA GLY A 91 8.86 9.85 20.30
C GLY A 91 8.69 10.92 21.39
N LYS A 92 9.76 11.67 21.68
CA LYS A 92 9.77 12.69 22.75
C LYS A 92 8.54 13.62 22.67
N PRO A 93 7.95 14.04 23.81
CA PRO A 93 6.76 14.90 23.83
C PRO A 93 6.83 16.13 22.91
N ASP A 94 7.99 16.79 22.84
CA ASP A 94 8.19 17.94 21.95
C ASP A 94 8.05 17.58 20.47
N SER A 95 8.56 16.42 20.07
CA SER A 95 8.43 15.91 18.70
C SER A 95 6.99 15.55 18.35
N LEU A 96 6.19 15.14 19.34
CA LEU A 96 4.77 14.86 19.17
C LEU A 96 3.99 16.16 19.03
N ARG A 97 4.29 17.16 19.87
CA ARG A 97 3.69 18.50 19.78
C ARG A 97 3.98 19.18 18.45
N GLN A 98 5.23 19.14 17.98
CA GLN A 98 5.59 19.72 16.70
C GLN A 98 4.90 19.02 15.52
N ARG A 99 4.81 17.68 15.56
CA ARG A 99 4.07 16.91 14.54
C ARG A 99 2.58 17.23 14.55
N TYR A 100 1.99 17.35 15.73
CA TYR A 100 0.60 17.76 15.88
C TYR A 100 0.35 19.16 15.31
N GLN A 101 1.17 20.15 15.68
CA GLN A 101 1.05 21.52 15.19
C GLN A 101 1.21 21.61 13.66
N LYS A 102 2.16 20.87 13.09
CA LYS A 102 2.31 20.79 11.62
C LYS A 102 1.11 20.13 10.94
N GLY A 103 0.50 19.13 11.57
CA GLY A 103 -0.71 18.48 11.06
C GLY A 103 -1.94 19.37 11.13
N VAL A 104 -2.06 20.18 12.20
CA VAL A 104 -3.10 21.20 12.31
C VAL A 104 -2.89 22.29 11.25
N GLY A 105 -1.68 22.83 11.11
CA GLY A 105 -1.38 23.83 10.08
C GLY A 105 -1.64 23.34 8.65
N LEU A 106 -1.43 22.04 8.38
CA LEU A 106 -1.80 21.43 7.10
C LEU A 106 -3.31 21.46 6.85
N ARG A 107 -4.12 21.22 7.90
CA ARG A 107 -5.58 21.25 7.80
C ARG A 107 -6.10 22.68 7.73
N ASP A 108 -5.51 23.59 8.47
CA ASP A 108 -5.87 25.00 8.46
C ASP A 108 -5.60 25.60 7.06
N ALA A 109 -4.45 25.32 6.46
CA ALA A 109 -4.14 25.79 5.10
C ALA A 109 -5.14 25.29 4.04
N VAL A 110 -5.58 24.03 4.12
CA VAL A 110 -6.63 23.51 3.21
C VAL A 110 -7.99 24.16 3.49
N THR A 111 -8.27 24.49 4.75
CA THR A 111 -9.50 25.20 5.16
C THR A 111 -9.54 26.61 4.58
N ASP A 112 -8.44 27.35 4.73
CA ASP A 112 -8.27 28.73 4.25
C ASP A 112 -8.32 28.79 2.71
N LEU A 113 -7.71 27.82 2.02
CA LEU A 113 -7.67 27.79 0.55
C LEU A 113 -8.99 27.32 -0.08
N GLY A 114 -9.80 26.54 0.63
CA GLY A 114 -11.09 26.03 0.17
C GLY A 114 -12.32 26.76 0.70
N ASP A 115 -12.17 27.94 1.33
CA ASP A 115 -13.26 28.71 1.94
C ASP A 115 -14.19 27.87 2.84
N ARG A 116 -13.62 26.88 3.56
CA ARG A 116 -14.39 26.00 4.45
C ARG A 116 -14.36 26.52 5.88
N THR A 117 -15.35 26.13 6.67
CA THR A 117 -15.35 26.41 8.12
C THR A 117 -14.57 25.38 8.92
N THR A 118 -14.45 24.14 8.42
CA THR A 118 -13.70 23.06 9.04
C THR A 118 -13.18 22.08 7.99
N THR A 119 -12.01 21.49 8.26
CA THR A 119 -11.48 20.37 7.48
C THR A 119 -11.86 19.03 8.14
N PRO A 120 -12.33 18.05 7.35
CA PRO A 120 -12.70 16.74 7.87
C PRO A 120 -11.60 16.01 8.62
N VAL A 121 -11.99 15.17 9.59
CA VAL A 121 -11.05 14.36 10.37
C VAL A 121 -10.65 13.10 9.61
N ASP A 122 -11.57 12.56 8.80
CA ASP A 122 -11.31 11.40 7.97
C ASP A 122 -10.39 11.74 6.78
N THR A 123 -9.59 10.76 6.40
CA THR A 123 -8.59 10.89 5.34
C THR A 123 -9.20 11.04 3.96
N ALA A 124 -10.23 10.24 3.64
CA ALA A 124 -10.89 10.30 2.35
C ALA A 124 -11.63 11.62 2.21
N GLU A 125 -12.31 12.06 3.28
CA GLU A 125 -12.97 13.36 3.32
C GLU A 125 -11.97 14.53 3.24
N PHE A 126 -10.80 14.43 3.86
CA PHE A 126 -9.72 15.42 3.71
C PHE A 126 -9.26 15.53 2.25
N VAL A 127 -9.05 14.39 1.58
CA VAL A 127 -8.61 14.37 0.18
C VAL A 127 -9.70 14.88 -0.75
N ALA A 128 -10.97 14.56 -0.49
CA ALA A 128 -12.11 15.14 -1.19
C ALA A 128 -12.16 16.66 -1.05
N ALA A 129 -11.95 17.19 0.16
CA ALA A 129 -11.92 18.64 0.40
C ALA A 129 -10.77 19.34 -0.35
N VAL A 130 -9.61 18.70 -0.49
CA VAL A 130 -8.52 19.21 -1.34
C VAL A 130 -8.93 19.19 -2.82
N GLY A 131 -9.62 18.14 -3.27
CA GLY A 131 -10.15 18.05 -4.63
C GLY A 131 -11.15 19.16 -4.93
N GLU A 132 -12.09 19.42 -4.03
CA GLU A 132 -13.08 20.51 -4.14
C GLU A 132 -12.39 21.88 -4.23
N ALA A 133 -11.42 22.15 -3.33
CA ALA A 133 -10.66 23.40 -3.38
C ALA A 133 -9.83 23.53 -4.67
N LEU A 134 -9.31 22.44 -5.23
CA LEU A 134 -8.61 22.47 -6.53
C LEU A 134 -9.56 22.80 -7.69
N ASP A 135 -10.79 22.28 -7.65
CA ASP A 135 -11.81 22.53 -8.68
C ASP A 135 -12.27 23.99 -8.66
N ASP A 136 -12.54 24.53 -7.46
CA ASP A 136 -12.91 25.95 -7.28
C ASP A 136 -11.84 26.91 -7.83
N ARG A 137 -10.56 26.58 -7.61
CA ARG A 137 -9.44 27.38 -8.14
C ARG A 137 -9.27 27.20 -9.64
N ALA A 138 -9.48 25.99 -10.16
CA ALA A 138 -9.50 25.76 -11.61
C ALA A 138 -10.61 26.56 -12.30
N ASP A 139 -11.80 26.62 -11.69
CA ASP A 139 -12.93 27.44 -12.15
C ASP A 139 -12.58 28.93 -12.16
N SER A 140 -12.00 29.46 -11.07
CA SER A 140 -11.57 30.87 -11.00
C SER A 140 -10.50 31.21 -12.05
N LEU A 141 -9.54 30.30 -12.28
CA LEU A 141 -8.52 30.46 -13.34
C LEU A 141 -9.15 30.49 -14.74
N ARG A 142 -10.19 29.67 -15.00
CA ARG A 142 -10.95 29.70 -16.26
C ARG A 142 -11.72 31.01 -16.44
N ASP A 143 -12.38 31.49 -15.39
CA ASP A 143 -13.23 32.67 -15.47
C ASP A 143 -12.43 33.96 -15.61
N ALA A 144 -11.32 34.10 -14.88
CA ALA A 144 -10.41 35.24 -15.01
C ALA A 144 -9.87 35.34 -16.44
N ARG A 145 -9.62 34.20 -17.08
CA ARG A 145 -9.22 34.13 -18.48
C ARG A 145 -10.29 34.57 -19.46
N ARG A 146 -11.53 34.10 -19.29
CA ARG A 146 -12.66 34.53 -20.12
C ARG A 146 -12.85 36.04 -20.04
N ALA A 147 -12.76 36.61 -18.84
CA ALA A 147 -12.87 38.05 -18.62
C ALA A 147 -11.75 38.85 -19.31
N THR A 148 -10.51 38.35 -19.29
CA THR A 148 -9.37 39.00 -19.94
C THR A 148 -9.46 38.89 -21.47
N ALA A 149 -9.88 37.74 -22.00
CA ALA A 149 -10.08 37.54 -23.43
C ALA A 149 -11.17 38.46 -24.02
N THR A 150 -12.23 38.76 -23.27
CA THR A 150 -13.26 39.74 -23.67
C THR A 150 -12.80 41.19 -23.61
N ALA A 151 -11.80 41.51 -22.78
CA ALA A 151 -11.25 42.87 -22.65
C ALA A 151 -10.15 43.16 -23.69
N ASP A 152 -9.45 42.12 -24.17
CA ASP A 152 -8.31 42.24 -25.09
C ASP A 152 -8.66 41.95 -26.56
N SER A 153 -9.95 41.89 -26.92
CA SER A 153 -10.44 41.66 -28.29
C SER A 153 -10.04 42.72 -29.34
N GLY A 154 -9.09 43.60 -29.02
CA GLY A 154 -8.48 44.59 -29.92
C GLY A 154 -6.95 44.50 -30.03
N ARG A 155 -6.26 43.58 -29.36
CA ARG A 155 -4.80 43.40 -29.48
C ARG A 155 -4.46 41.91 -29.68
N THR A 156 -4.11 41.58 -30.92
CA THR A 156 -3.60 40.26 -31.30
C THR A 156 -2.19 40.04 -30.72
N GLU A 157 -1.88 38.76 -30.46
CA GLU A 157 -0.53 38.18 -30.28
C GLU A 157 0.04 38.09 -28.85
N GLY A 158 -0.66 37.35 -27.99
CA GLY A 158 -0.12 36.74 -26.77
C GLY A 158 -0.46 35.24 -26.68
N THR A 159 -0.35 34.50 -27.78
CA THR A 159 -0.94 33.16 -27.98
C THR A 159 -0.26 32.00 -27.22
N GLY A 160 0.80 32.24 -26.45
CA GLY A 160 1.59 31.16 -25.81
C GLY A 160 1.19 30.84 -24.36
N SER A 161 1.24 31.82 -23.46
CA SER A 161 0.99 31.61 -22.02
C SER A 161 -0.52 31.57 -21.70
N GLY A 162 -1.31 32.23 -22.55
CA GLY A 162 -2.73 32.03 -22.81
C GLY A 162 -3.14 30.56 -22.74
N ASP A 163 -3.24 29.91 -23.87
CA ASP A 163 -3.79 28.56 -23.99
C ASP A 163 -3.31 27.54 -22.92
N GLY A 164 -2.04 27.60 -22.52
CA GLY A 164 -1.46 26.76 -21.46
C GLY A 164 -2.14 26.82 -20.08
N LEU A 165 -2.61 27.99 -19.62
CA LEU A 165 -3.27 28.10 -18.31
C LEU A 165 -4.71 27.58 -18.33
N ALA A 166 -5.40 27.71 -19.48
CA ALA A 166 -6.76 27.20 -19.64
C ALA A 166 -6.75 25.67 -19.74
N ALA A 167 -5.83 25.13 -20.55
CA ALA A 167 -5.60 23.69 -20.61
C ALA A 167 -5.17 23.12 -19.24
N LEU A 168 -4.37 23.86 -18.47
CA LEU A 168 -4.01 23.46 -17.11
C LEU A 168 -5.22 23.43 -16.18
N ALA A 169 -6.10 24.43 -16.26
CA ALA A 169 -7.31 24.49 -15.44
C ALA A 169 -8.29 23.35 -15.78
N ASP A 170 -8.45 23.01 -17.06
CA ASP A 170 -9.26 21.86 -17.47
C ASP A 170 -8.67 20.53 -16.97
N ASP A 171 -7.36 20.35 -17.12
CA ASP A 171 -6.67 19.16 -16.61
C ASP A 171 -6.76 19.06 -15.07
N LEU A 172 -6.69 20.20 -14.35
CA LEU A 172 -6.84 20.26 -12.88
C LEU A 172 -8.25 19.91 -12.41
N SER A 173 -9.27 20.38 -13.13
CA SER A 173 -10.67 20.07 -12.83
C SER A 173 -10.96 18.57 -13.06
N GLY A 174 -10.47 18.00 -14.16
CA GLY A 174 -10.55 16.55 -14.39
C GLY A 174 -9.80 15.73 -13.33
N TYR A 175 -8.66 16.23 -12.87
CA TYR A 175 -7.94 15.64 -11.75
C TYR A 175 -8.75 15.72 -10.45
N ALA A 176 -9.31 16.89 -10.12
CA ALA A 176 -10.16 17.16 -8.96
C ALA A 176 -11.38 16.22 -8.92
N GLU A 177 -12.10 16.06 -10.03
CA GLU A 177 -13.22 15.13 -10.15
C GLU A 177 -12.79 13.68 -9.91
N GLY A 178 -11.62 13.29 -10.45
CA GLY A 178 -10.99 12.00 -10.17
C GLY A 178 -10.70 11.80 -8.68
N ILE A 179 -10.20 12.83 -7.99
CA ILE A 179 -9.98 12.82 -6.53
C ILE A 179 -11.28 12.54 -5.80
N GLN A 180 -12.32 13.29 -6.11
CA GLN A 180 -13.60 13.26 -5.40
C GLN A 180 -14.30 11.91 -5.58
N ARG A 181 -14.37 11.39 -6.81
CA ARG A 181 -14.97 10.08 -7.10
C ARG A 181 -14.28 8.96 -6.34
N VAL A 182 -12.95 8.94 -6.37
CA VAL A 182 -12.16 7.92 -5.67
C VAL A 182 -12.36 8.01 -4.16
N SER A 183 -12.43 9.23 -3.61
CA SER A 183 -12.64 9.48 -2.17
C SER A 183 -13.99 8.99 -1.65
N GLY A 184 -15.04 9.00 -2.47
CA GLY A 184 -16.37 8.49 -2.09
C GLY A 184 -16.52 6.98 -2.18
N GLU A 185 -15.74 6.30 -3.02
CA GLU A 185 -15.92 4.88 -3.35
C GLU A 185 -14.91 3.95 -2.66
N MET A 186 -13.74 4.46 -2.27
CA MET A 186 -12.59 3.63 -1.91
C MET A 186 -12.09 3.85 -0.48
N LYS A 187 -11.28 2.90 0.01
CA LYS A 187 -10.64 3.02 1.32
C LYS A 187 -9.61 4.16 1.32
N PRO A 188 -9.44 4.90 2.42
CA PRO A 188 -8.48 6.01 2.56
C PRO A 188 -7.08 5.82 1.95
N VAL A 189 -6.50 4.63 2.11
CA VAL A 189 -5.16 4.30 1.61
C VAL A 189 -5.14 4.19 0.09
N GLU A 190 -6.23 3.67 -0.49
CA GLU A 190 -6.39 3.53 -1.93
C GLU A 190 -6.64 4.88 -2.59
N VAL A 191 -7.45 5.72 -1.93
CA VAL A 191 -7.71 7.11 -2.34
C VAL A 191 -6.41 7.86 -2.52
N ILE A 192 -5.58 7.92 -1.48
CA ILE A 192 -4.31 8.64 -1.52
C ILE A 192 -3.34 8.07 -2.55
N SER A 193 -3.37 6.75 -2.78
CA SER A 193 -2.48 6.11 -3.75
C SER A 193 -2.84 6.41 -5.20
N LYS A 194 -4.13 6.46 -5.53
CA LYS A 194 -4.65 6.73 -6.88
C LYS A 194 -4.72 8.21 -7.19
N THR A 195 -5.08 9.01 -6.19
CA THR A 195 -5.21 10.45 -6.33
C THR A 195 -3.83 11.10 -6.45
N ALA A 196 -2.86 10.78 -5.60
CA ALA A 196 -1.60 11.53 -5.53
C ALA A 196 -0.46 10.85 -6.30
N GLY A 197 -0.69 10.39 -7.54
CA GLY A 197 0.30 9.82 -8.46
C GLY A 197 1.43 10.77 -8.87
N SER A 198 2.12 10.50 -9.99
CA SER A 198 3.10 11.44 -10.58
C SER A 198 2.43 12.73 -11.09
N ASP A 199 1.11 12.73 -11.22
CA ASP A 199 0.32 13.83 -11.75
C ASP A 199 0.47 15.12 -10.96
N TYR A 200 0.52 15.08 -9.63
CA TYR A 200 0.81 16.26 -8.81
C TYR A 200 2.12 16.97 -9.21
N ALA A 201 3.20 16.19 -9.44
CA ALA A 201 4.49 16.74 -9.85
C ALA A 201 4.42 17.30 -11.28
N ARG A 202 3.65 16.64 -12.16
CA ARG A 202 3.37 17.11 -13.52
C ARG A 202 2.58 18.43 -13.49
N PHE A 203 1.52 18.53 -12.68
CA PHE A 203 0.71 19.72 -12.50
C PHE A 203 1.53 20.87 -11.93
N ARG A 204 2.34 20.66 -10.89
CA ARG A 204 3.24 21.70 -10.38
C ARG A 204 4.27 22.17 -11.39
N ARG A 205 4.83 21.26 -12.21
CA ARG A 205 5.76 21.64 -13.28
C ARG A 205 5.05 22.47 -14.36
N ARG A 206 3.85 22.06 -14.78
CA ARG A 206 3.05 22.78 -15.79
C ARG A 206 2.59 24.13 -15.28
N LEU A 207 2.12 24.21 -14.04
CA LEU A 207 1.79 25.45 -13.35
C LEU A 207 2.98 26.41 -13.33
N ARG A 208 4.14 25.95 -12.89
CA ARG A 208 5.35 26.78 -12.87
C ARG A 208 5.83 27.20 -14.25
N ALA A 209 5.66 26.35 -15.26
CA ALA A 209 5.98 26.71 -16.65
C ALA A 209 4.99 27.74 -17.22
N ALA A 210 3.71 27.67 -16.85
CA ALA A 210 2.70 28.61 -17.29
C ALA A 210 2.82 29.99 -16.61
N THR A 211 3.35 30.05 -15.39
CA THR A 211 3.49 31.28 -14.59
C THR A 211 4.88 31.93 -14.63
N ALA A 212 5.94 31.22 -15.05
CA ALA A 212 7.33 31.71 -14.93
C ALA A 212 7.63 33.05 -15.64
N ASP A 213 7.03 33.28 -16.81
CA ASP A 213 7.30 34.46 -17.65
C ASP A 213 6.01 35.24 -17.99
N ALA A 214 4.93 34.98 -17.25
CA ALA A 214 3.61 35.55 -17.52
C ALA A 214 3.35 36.77 -16.63
N ASP A 215 3.05 37.92 -17.24
CA ASP A 215 2.51 39.08 -16.53
C ASP A 215 1.02 38.82 -16.27
N LEU A 216 0.75 38.17 -15.14
CA LEU A 216 -0.58 37.71 -14.76
C LEU A 216 -1.27 38.79 -13.91
N PRO A 217 -2.59 39.02 -14.09
CA PRO A 217 -3.36 39.81 -13.14
C PRO A 217 -3.22 39.23 -11.73
N ASP A 218 -3.15 40.08 -10.70
CA ASP A 218 -2.93 39.68 -9.30
C ASP A 218 -3.81 38.49 -8.88
N ARG A 219 -5.11 38.55 -9.22
CA ARG A 219 -6.07 37.47 -8.93
C ARG A 219 -5.68 36.11 -9.52
N VAL A 220 -5.12 36.09 -10.73
CA VAL A 220 -4.71 34.86 -11.43
C VAL A 220 -3.41 34.31 -10.83
N ALA A 221 -2.51 35.20 -10.41
CA ALA A 221 -1.29 34.82 -9.70
C ALA A 221 -1.62 34.19 -8.33
N ASP A 222 -2.54 34.81 -7.57
CA ASP A 222 -3.00 34.30 -6.27
C ASP A 222 -3.64 32.91 -6.39
N ASP A 223 -4.51 32.71 -7.38
CA ASP A 223 -5.14 31.40 -7.62
C ASP A 223 -4.14 30.34 -8.08
N ALA A 224 -3.14 30.71 -8.89
CA ALA A 224 -2.07 29.82 -9.29
C ALA A 224 -1.22 29.40 -8.09
N ASP A 225 -0.87 30.32 -7.20
CA ASP A 225 -0.11 30.02 -5.98
C ASP A 225 -0.92 29.12 -5.04
N ALA A 226 -2.22 29.38 -4.87
CA ALA A 226 -3.15 28.55 -4.11
C ALA A 226 -3.19 27.10 -4.63
N VAL A 227 -3.29 26.91 -5.96
CA VAL A 227 -3.22 25.57 -6.57
C VAL A 227 -1.88 24.91 -6.23
N GLY A 228 -0.76 25.63 -6.36
CA GLY A 228 0.56 25.11 -6.04
C GLY A 228 0.70 24.64 -4.59
N GLU A 229 0.09 25.38 -3.66
CA GLU A 229 0.07 25.08 -2.23
C GLU A 229 -0.83 23.89 -1.89
N LEU A 230 -2.06 23.83 -2.42
CA LEU A 230 -2.99 22.69 -2.27
C LEU A 230 -2.37 21.38 -2.75
N LEU A 231 -1.81 21.42 -3.95
CA LEU A 231 -1.04 20.34 -4.54
C LEU A 231 0.13 19.95 -3.58
N GLY A 232 0.85 20.95 -3.04
CA GLY A 232 1.89 20.79 -2.02
C GLY A 232 1.42 20.00 -0.79
N HIS A 233 0.30 20.41 -0.22
CA HIS A 233 -0.32 19.79 0.95
C HIS A 233 -0.76 18.35 0.68
N LEU A 234 -1.32 18.08 -0.51
CA LEU A 234 -1.68 16.72 -0.92
C LEU A 234 -0.46 15.79 -0.93
N SER A 235 0.70 16.28 -1.35
CA SER A 235 1.95 15.49 -1.35
C SER A 235 2.46 15.18 0.05
N VAL A 236 2.34 16.12 0.99
CA VAL A 236 2.72 15.93 2.40
C VAL A 236 1.75 14.95 3.06
N ALA A 237 0.45 15.12 2.84
CA ALA A 237 -0.58 14.22 3.33
C ALA A 237 -0.33 12.79 2.85
N ARG A 238 -0.04 12.60 1.55
CA ARG A 238 0.31 11.29 0.97
C ARG A 238 1.44 10.61 1.73
N GLN A 239 2.55 11.32 1.96
CA GLN A 239 3.71 10.74 2.64
C GLN A 239 3.40 10.38 4.09
N TYR A 240 2.63 11.22 4.78
CA TYR A 240 2.17 10.94 6.14
C TYR A 240 1.29 9.69 6.20
N TYR A 241 0.25 9.60 5.37
CA TYR A 241 -0.67 8.48 5.35
C TYR A 241 -0.03 7.17 4.90
N LYS A 242 0.88 7.23 3.92
CA LYS A 242 1.68 6.08 3.51
C LYS A 242 2.48 5.51 4.67
N THR A 243 3.11 6.41 5.45
CA THR A 243 3.88 6.02 6.64
C THR A 243 2.96 5.42 7.71
N LEU A 244 1.81 6.04 7.95
CA LEU A 244 0.82 5.53 8.92
C LEU A 244 0.27 4.15 8.53
N ALA A 245 -0.11 3.97 7.26
CA ALA A 245 -0.61 2.70 6.74
C ALA A 245 0.43 1.59 6.87
N LEU A 246 1.70 1.88 6.54
CA LEU A 246 2.80 0.95 6.73
C LEU A 246 2.95 0.54 8.20
N HIS A 247 2.90 1.50 9.13
CA HIS A 247 2.97 1.20 10.56
C HIS A 247 1.80 0.32 11.03
N GLN A 248 0.58 0.59 10.56
CA GLN A 248 -0.59 -0.22 10.87
C GLN A 248 -0.47 -1.65 10.31
N GLU A 249 0.03 -1.81 9.09
CA GLU A 249 0.27 -3.13 8.49
C GLU A 249 1.34 -3.92 9.25
N LEU A 250 2.44 -3.28 9.65
CA LEU A 250 3.49 -3.89 10.46
C LEU A 250 2.99 -4.30 11.85
N ALA A 251 2.19 -3.45 12.50
CA ALA A 251 1.59 -3.75 13.80
C ALA A 251 0.62 -4.94 13.70
N LYS A 252 -0.20 -4.98 12.64
CA LYS A 252 -1.12 -6.10 12.37
C LYS A 252 -0.35 -7.39 12.11
N LEU A 253 0.73 -7.34 11.30
CA LEU A 253 1.60 -8.47 11.02
C LEU A 253 2.21 -9.04 12.30
N SER A 254 2.79 -8.18 13.14
CA SER A 254 3.36 -8.58 14.43
C SER A 254 2.33 -9.32 15.29
N ARG A 255 1.12 -8.77 15.39
CA ARG A 255 0.02 -9.39 16.15
C ARG A 255 -0.37 -10.76 15.61
N GLU A 256 -0.51 -10.89 14.29
CA GLU A 256 -0.83 -12.18 13.65
C GLU A 256 0.26 -13.23 13.90
N ILE A 257 1.54 -12.85 13.77
CA ILE A 257 2.67 -13.76 14.03
C ILE A 257 2.68 -14.19 15.50
N ILE A 258 2.47 -13.27 16.45
CA ILE A 258 2.43 -13.62 17.89
C ILE A 258 1.30 -14.63 18.16
N TYR A 259 0.10 -14.38 17.64
CA TYR A 259 -1.03 -15.31 17.82
C TYR A 259 -0.78 -16.67 17.19
N LEU A 260 -0.11 -16.73 16.03
CA LEU A 260 0.19 -17.98 15.36
C LEU A 260 1.37 -18.72 16.00
N SER A 261 2.32 -18.00 16.59
CA SER A 261 3.53 -18.61 17.12
C SER A 261 3.29 -19.42 18.40
N VAL A 262 2.32 -19.04 19.23
CA VAL A 262 1.95 -19.80 20.43
C VAL A 262 1.51 -21.24 20.10
N PRO A 263 0.51 -21.48 19.25
CA PRO A 263 0.13 -22.85 18.88
C PRO A 263 1.24 -23.56 18.11
N CYS A 264 2.05 -22.85 17.31
CA CYS A 264 3.20 -23.45 16.64
C CYS A 264 4.24 -23.98 17.63
N LEU A 265 4.53 -23.21 18.68
CA LEU A 265 5.44 -23.64 19.73
C LEU A 265 4.91 -24.86 20.49
N LEU A 266 3.61 -24.88 20.79
CA LEU A 266 2.96 -26.04 21.40
C LEU A 266 3.11 -27.28 20.53
N VAL A 267 2.88 -27.17 19.22
CA VAL A 267 3.08 -28.29 18.27
C VAL A 267 4.56 -28.70 18.22
N ALA A 268 5.48 -27.74 18.15
CA ALA A 268 6.92 -28.01 18.09
C ALA A 268 7.41 -28.80 19.33
N LEU A 269 6.91 -28.45 20.52
CA LEU A 269 7.21 -29.14 21.77
C LEU A 269 6.46 -30.47 21.90
N SER A 270 5.25 -30.58 21.37
CA SER A 270 4.43 -31.78 21.49
C SER A 270 4.96 -32.93 20.63
N VAL A 271 5.50 -32.65 19.44
CA VAL A 271 5.95 -33.69 18.51
C VAL A 271 7.01 -34.62 19.15
N PRO A 272 8.13 -34.13 19.73
CA PRO A 272 9.11 -34.99 20.38
C PRO A 272 8.55 -35.75 21.60
N LEU A 273 7.60 -35.15 22.33
CA LEU A 273 7.00 -35.77 23.52
C LEU A 273 6.07 -36.95 23.16
N LEU A 274 5.33 -36.82 22.06
CA LEU A 274 4.46 -37.86 21.51
C LEU A 274 5.25 -38.95 20.78
N TYR A 275 6.45 -38.62 20.29
CA TYR A 275 7.31 -39.51 19.54
C TYR A 275 8.25 -40.30 20.47
N ARG A 276 7.74 -41.39 21.07
CA ARG A 276 8.51 -42.28 21.97
C ARG A 276 9.06 -43.53 21.26
N SER A 277 10.23 -43.99 21.73
CA SER A 277 11.03 -45.08 21.14
C SER A 277 10.44 -46.49 21.24
N ASN A 278 9.45 -46.74 22.11
CA ASN A 278 8.92 -48.10 22.36
C ASN A 278 7.44 -48.28 21.98
N GLY A 279 6.92 -47.45 21.08
CA GLY A 279 5.55 -47.54 20.62
C GLY A 279 5.00 -46.16 20.42
N ALA A 280 4.70 -45.84 19.17
CA ALA A 280 3.98 -44.64 18.83
C ALA A 280 2.62 -44.70 19.54
N THR A 281 2.27 -43.64 20.28
CA THR A 281 0.89 -43.42 20.74
C THR A 281 -0.07 -43.26 19.54
N LEU A 282 0.47 -43.06 18.33
CA LEU A 282 -0.23 -43.02 17.05
C LEU A 282 0.07 -44.26 16.20
N SER A 283 -0.89 -44.67 15.36
CA SER A 283 -0.66 -45.75 14.41
C SER A 283 0.43 -45.41 13.39
N ALA A 284 1.17 -46.41 12.90
CA ALA A 284 2.20 -46.25 11.87
C ALA A 284 1.64 -45.61 10.58
N ALA A 285 0.35 -45.80 10.29
CA ALA A 285 -0.33 -45.19 9.15
C ALA A 285 -0.64 -43.69 9.36
N ALA A 286 -0.92 -43.26 10.59
CA ALA A 286 -1.23 -41.86 10.90
C ALA A 286 0.02 -40.98 11.07
N LEU A 287 1.15 -41.57 11.46
CA LEU A 287 2.38 -40.85 11.78
C LEU A 287 2.88 -39.94 10.63
N PRO A 288 2.95 -40.38 9.35
CA PRO A 288 3.36 -39.51 8.25
C PRO A 288 2.46 -38.29 8.05
N TRP A 289 1.15 -38.47 8.24
CA TRP A 289 0.17 -37.39 8.09
C TRP A 289 0.33 -36.35 9.20
N VAL A 290 0.47 -36.81 10.45
CA VAL A 290 0.64 -35.93 11.60
C VAL A 290 1.94 -35.15 11.53
N ILE A 291 3.06 -35.79 11.17
CA ILE A 291 4.34 -35.09 11.03
C ILE A 291 4.31 -34.06 9.89
N SER A 292 3.71 -34.40 8.75
CA SER A 292 3.56 -33.44 7.64
C SER A 292 2.72 -32.23 8.06
N GLY A 293 1.63 -32.47 8.80
CA GLY A 293 0.79 -31.40 9.38
C GLY A 293 1.55 -30.56 10.40
N ALA A 294 2.31 -31.20 11.29
CA ALA A 294 3.11 -30.50 12.29
C ALA A 294 4.17 -29.60 11.66
N VAL A 295 4.87 -30.04 10.61
CA VAL A 295 5.82 -29.19 9.87
C VAL A 295 5.10 -27.99 9.26
N ALA A 296 3.94 -28.20 8.62
CA ALA A 296 3.17 -27.12 8.01
C ALA A 296 2.68 -26.08 9.04
N VAL A 297 2.21 -26.54 10.21
CA VAL A 297 1.81 -25.65 11.31
C VAL A 297 3.02 -24.88 11.81
N VAL A 298 4.13 -25.54 12.12
CA VAL A 298 5.27 -24.84 12.72
C VAL A 298 5.93 -23.84 11.77
N LEU A 299 5.86 -24.08 10.45
CA LEU A 299 6.32 -23.11 9.44
C LEU A 299 5.29 -22.01 9.14
N ALA A 300 4.05 -22.10 9.62
CA ALA A 300 3.00 -21.13 9.31
C ALA A 300 3.35 -19.67 9.69
N PRO A 301 3.98 -19.36 10.86
CA PRO A 301 4.41 -18.00 11.18
C PRO A 301 5.43 -17.45 10.19
N LEU A 302 6.33 -18.31 9.70
CA LEU A 302 7.30 -17.94 8.67
C LEU A 302 6.61 -17.69 7.33
N VAL A 303 5.64 -18.54 6.95
CA VAL A 303 4.84 -18.34 5.72
C VAL A 303 4.08 -17.02 5.77
N VAL A 304 3.41 -16.72 6.89
CA VAL A 304 2.73 -15.43 7.09
C VAL A 304 3.71 -14.28 6.94
N LEU A 305 4.88 -14.36 7.58
CA LEU A 305 5.91 -13.35 7.47
C LEU A 305 6.34 -13.13 6.02
N VAL A 306 6.67 -14.19 5.28
CA VAL A 306 7.14 -14.11 3.89
C VAL A 306 6.05 -13.55 2.97
N VAL A 307 4.83 -14.09 3.01
CA VAL A 307 3.71 -13.63 2.18
C VAL A 307 3.44 -12.13 2.41
N ARG A 308 3.49 -11.69 3.66
CA ARG A 308 3.24 -10.30 4.03
C ARG A 308 4.41 -9.38 3.68
N LEU A 309 5.64 -9.83 3.90
CA LEU A 309 6.84 -9.07 3.59
C LEU A 309 7.02 -8.89 2.08
N LEU A 310 6.73 -9.93 1.28
CA LEU A 310 6.73 -9.82 -0.18
C LEU A 310 5.74 -8.75 -0.64
N ARG A 311 4.53 -8.70 -0.08
CA ARG A 311 3.59 -7.60 -0.41
C ARG A 311 4.14 -6.24 -0.01
N VAL A 312 4.59 -6.08 1.23
CA VAL A 312 5.11 -4.78 1.69
C VAL A 312 6.29 -4.35 0.83
N SER A 313 7.18 -5.28 0.49
CA SER A 313 8.32 -5.05 -0.40
C SER A 313 7.88 -4.67 -1.81
N THR A 314 6.89 -5.36 -2.39
CA THR A 314 6.31 -5.00 -3.70
C THR A 314 5.67 -3.62 -3.66
N VAL A 315 4.79 -3.35 -2.68
CA VAL A 315 4.16 -2.03 -2.51
C VAL A 315 5.23 -0.96 -2.33
N MET A 316 6.24 -1.19 -1.50
CA MET A 316 7.34 -0.25 -1.31
C MET A 316 8.12 -0.03 -2.60
N ARG A 317 8.53 -1.10 -3.30
CA ARG A 317 9.30 -1.04 -4.55
C ARG A 317 8.62 -0.12 -5.58
N TYR A 318 7.30 -0.19 -5.67
CA TYR A 318 6.52 0.58 -6.64
C TYR A 318 5.94 1.90 -6.09
N THR A 319 6.16 2.21 -4.81
CA THR A 319 5.71 3.48 -4.21
C THR A 319 6.86 4.33 -3.68
N VAL A 320 8.12 3.88 -3.73
CA VAL A 320 9.30 4.68 -3.37
C VAL A 320 9.45 5.81 -4.41
N SER A 321 8.72 6.88 -4.14
CA SER A 321 8.92 8.22 -4.68
C SER A 321 9.40 9.04 -3.49
N THR A 322 10.70 9.33 -3.47
CA THR A 322 11.32 10.15 -2.44
C THR A 322 11.43 11.56 -3.02
N GLY A 323 10.48 12.45 -2.71
CA GLY A 323 10.53 13.86 -3.15
C GLY A 323 9.95 14.10 -4.55
N PRO A 324 10.45 15.09 -5.33
CA PRO A 324 9.83 15.53 -6.59
C PRO A 324 9.96 14.54 -7.76
N PHE A 325 10.43 13.32 -7.49
CA PHE A 325 10.70 12.30 -8.49
C PHE A 325 9.52 11.32 -8.58
N ALA A 326 8.88 11.27 -9.74
CA ALA A 326 7.90 10.23 -10.04
C ALA A 326 8.55 8.84 -9.97
N PRO A 327 7.90 7.84 -9.37
CA PRO A 327 8.38 6.46 -9.45
C PRO A 327 8.30 5.97 -10.91
N PRO A 328 9.09 4.96 -11.33
CA PRO A 328 9.04 4.40 -12.67
C PRO A 328 7.61 3.95 -13.03
N GLU A 329 7.14 4.32 -14.22
CA GLU A 329 5.77 4.10 -14.74
C GLU A 329 5.39 2.63 -15.00
N ASP A 330 6.25 1.67 -14.64
CA ASP A 330 5.96 0.24 -14.73
C ASP A 330 5.03 -0.22 -13.59
N TRP A 331 3.82 0.36 -13.60
CA TRP A 331 2.68 -0.07 -12.80
C TRP A 331 1.86 -1.05 -13.63
N PRO A 332 1.58 -2.28 -13.15
CA PRO A 332 0.87 -3.30 -13.93
C PRO A 332 -0.65 -3.04 -14.10
N TRP A 333 -1.13 -1.79 -13.95
CA TRP A 333 -2.55 -1.41 -14.05
C TRP A 333 -2.79 -0.19 -14.94
N ASN A 334 -1.90 0.07 -15.91
CA ASN A 334 -2.14 1.08 -16.96
C ASN A 334 -2.82 0.47 -18.20
N GLU A 335 -3.62 -0.58 -18.00
CA GLU A 335 -4.62 -1.07 -18.95
C GLU A 335 -6.00 -1.12 -18.27
#